data_AF-A0A843GBB0-F1
#
_entry.id   AF-A0A843GBB0-F1
#
_cell.length_a   1.000
_cell.length_b   1.000
_cell.length_c   1.000
_cell.angle_alpha   90.00
_cell.angle_beta   90.00
_cell.angle_gamma   90.00
#
_symmetry.space_group_name_H-M   'P 1'
#
loop_
_entity.id
_entity.type
_entity.pdbx_description
1 polymer ?
#
loop_
_entity_poly.entity_id
_entity_poly.type
_entity_poly.pdbx_seq_one_letter_code
_entity_poly.pdbx_strand_id
1 'polypeptide(L)'
;MTKKAIVFDNSGTLLERFRVIKDVSTGEFITNVNSLDLIDTCLNAALVVLQFNTNRLKDIDPNTLISDFVLENNIDFDISYYSTDVSKEEITAILEKDTAVIKDITDTFPLLKERVPNMELCNGSAVIIDIAEERISYTITSAGQLFSGVKDTIAKLQENDIDVFIASGDRSGAIKRLANITGVPEDHAFATASTHRKA
;
A
#
# COMPACT_ATOMS: atom_id res chain seq x y z
N MET A 1 -35.45 -0.13 -20.06
CA MET A 1 -34.43 -1.17 -19.76
C MET A 1 -33.91 -0.90 -18.36
N THR A 2 -33.60 -1.93 -17.59
CA THR A 2 -33.02 -1.77 -16.25
C THR A 2 -31.54 -1.44 -16.40
N LYS A 3 -31.11 -0.28 -15.88
CA LYS A 3 -29.69 0.11 -15.89
C LYS A 3 -28.89 -0.90 -15.06
N LYS A 4 -27.78 -1.41 -15.59
CA LYS A 4 -26.92 -2.37 -14.91
C LYS A 4 -25.62 -1.68 -14.52
N ALA A 5 -25.07 -2.09 -13.38
CA ALA A 5 -23.77 -1.63 -12.91
C ALA A 5 -22.93 -2.83 -12.45
N ILE A 6 -21.63 -2.72 -12.61
CA ILE A 6 -20.64 -3.66 -12.06
C ILE A 6 -19.67 -2.88 -11.19
N VAL A 7 -19.43 -3.38 -9.98
CA VAL A 7 -18.46 -2.84 -9.04
C VAL A 7 -17.30 -3.82 -8.95
N PHE A 8 -16.11 -3.38 -9.34
CA PHE A 8 -14.90 -4.15 -9.19
C PHE A 8 -14.20 -3.79 -7.88
N ASP A 9 -13.69 -4.82 -7.18
CA ASP A 9 -12.62 -4.62 -6.21
C ASP A 9 -11.31 -4.29 -6.94
N ASN A 10 -10.33 -3.73 -6.23
CA ASN A 10 -9.01 -3.51 -6.78
C ASN A 10 -8.14 -4.78 -6.76
N SER A 11 -7.75 -5.21 -5.57
CA SER A 11 -6.74 -6.26 -5.38
C SER A 11 -7.31 -7.64 -5.67
N GLY A 12 -6.65 -8.43 -6.51
CA GLY A 12 -7.11 -9.77 -6.89
C GLY A 12 -8.27 -9.78 -7.90
N THR A 13 -8.72 -8.60 -8.34
CA THR A 13 -9.77 -8.46 -9.37
C THR A 13 -9.27 -7.65 -10.57
N LEU A 14 -8.86 -6.39 -10.35
CA LEU A 14 -8.28 -5.54 -11.40
C LEU A 14 -6.76 -5.65 -11.41
N LEU A 15 -6.14 -5.77 -10.23
CA LEU A 15 -4.70 -5.81 -10.06
C LEU A 15 -4.23 -7.13 -9.43
N GLU A 16 -3.22 -7.74 -10.03
CA GLU A 16 -2.32 -8.68 -9.36
C GLU A 16 -1.36 -7.87 -8.47
N ARG A 17 -1.25 -8.25 -7.19
CA ARG A 17 -0.41 -7.54 -6.21
C ARG A 17 0.88 -8.30 -5.98
N PHE A 18 1.98 -7.59 -6.13
CA PHE A 18 3.30 -8.05 -5.76
C PHE A 18 3.78 -7.24 -4.56
N ARG A 19 4.47 -7.90 -3.63
CA ARG A 19 5.04 -7.27 -2.45
C ARG A 19 6.45 -7.79 -2.23
N VAL A 20 7.30 -6.91 -1.74
CA VAL A 20 8.64 -7.24 -1.27
C VAL A 20 8.72 -6.68 0.14
N ILE A 21 9.09 -7.54 1.08
CA ILE A 21 9.26 -7.22 2.48
C ILE A 21 10.75 -7.29 2.77
N LYS A 22 11.30 -6.31 3.49
CA LYS A 22 12.69 -6.33 3.93
C LYS A 22 12.72 -6.39 5.45
N ASP A 23 13.46 -7.34 6.00
CA ASP A 23 13.83 -7.33 7.41
C ASP A 23 14.86 -6.24 7.65
N VAL A 24 14.55 -5.26 8.51
CA VAL A 24 15.43 -4.11 8.76
C VAL A 24 16.72 -4.55 9.47
N SER A 25 16.65 -5.58 10.32
CA SER A 25 17.78 -6.04 11.11
C SER A 25 18.77 -6.90 10.31
N THR A 26 18.27 -7.78 9.44
CA THR A 26 19.10 -8.71 8.67
C THR A 26 19.38 -8.23 7.25
N GLY A 27 18.55 -7.34 6.72
CA GLY A 27 18.56 -6.93 5.33
C GLY A 27 17.99 -7.97 4.35
N GLU A 28 17.41 -9.07 4.85
CA GLU A 28 16.85 -10.14 4.02
C GLU A 28 15.56 -9.69 3.32
N PHE A 29 15.38 -10.12 2.06
CA PHE A 29 14.18 -9.88 1.27
C PHE A 29 13.24 -11.07 1.27
N ILE A 30 11.97 -10.84 1.62
CA ILE A 30 10.90 -11.83 1.66
C ILE A 30 9.87 -11.46 0.59
N THR A 31 9.66 -12.36 -0.38
CA THR A 31 8.79 -12.12 -1.55
C THR A 31 7.60 -13.09 -1.67
N ASN A 32 7.60 -14.17 -0.89
CA ASN A 32 6.64 -15.28 -1.02
C ASN A 32 5.66 -15.41 0.18
N VAL A 33 5.61 -14.42 1.06
CA VAL A 33 4.84 -14.47 2.33
C VAL A 33 3.82 -13.34 2.38
N ASN A 34 2.67 -13.56 3.02
CA ASN A 34 1.72 -12.49 3.29
C ASN A 34 2.22 -11.63 4.47
N SER A 35 2.03 -10.31 4.40
CA SER A 35 2.36 -9.43 5.52
C SER A 35 1.58 -9.80 6.79
N LEU A 36 0.36 -10.32 6.66
CA LEU A 36 -0.41 -10.83 7.79
C LEU A 36 0.24 -12.05 8.43
N ASP A 37 0.80 -12.97 7.63
CA ASP A 37 1.50 -14.14 8.18
C ASP A 37 2.72 -13.72 9.01
N LEU A 38 3.43 -12.66 8.59
CA LEU A 38 4.53 -12.10 9.37
C LEU A 38 4.05 -11.44 10.66
N ILE A 39 2.96 -10.68 10.61
CA ILE A 39 2.41 -10.05 11.80
C ILE A 39 1.89 -11.10 12.79
N ASP A 40 1.28 -12.18 12.31
CA ASP A 40 0.81 -13.29 13.16
C ASP A 40 1.99 -14.04 13.81
N THR A 41 3.19 -14.01 13.22
CA THR A 41 4.41 -14.50 13.87
C THR A 41 5.01 -13.52 14.88
N CYS A 42 4.64 -12.24 14.82
CA CYS A 42 5.07 -11.19 15.75
C CYS A 42 3.96 -10.93 16.79
N LEU A 43 4.14 -11.47 18.00
CA LEU A 43 3.17 -11.37 19.10
C LEU A 43 2.68 -9.94 19.42
N ASN A 44 3.48 -8.91 19.14
CA ASN A 44 3.16 -7.50 19.40
C ASN A 44 3.52 -6.61 18.19
N ALA A 45 2.77 -6.70 17.09
CA ALA A 45 3.10 -5.98 15.87
C ALA A 45 1.94 -5.16 15.31
N ALA A 46 2.29 -4.03 14.69
CA ALA A 46 1.37 -3.15 13.99
C ALA A 46 1.81 -2.95 12.54
N LEU A 47 0.86 -3.08 11.61
CA LEU A 47 1.05 -2.71 10.21
C LEU A 47 0.66 -1.25 10.00
N VAL A 48 1.65 -0.42 9.72
CA VAL A 48 1.49 1.02 9.54
C VAL A 48 1.71 1.38 8.07
N VAL A 49 0.65 1.89 7.44
CA VAL A 49 0.65 2.33 6.03
C VAL A 49 0.97 3.81 5.97
N LEU A 50 2.03 4.18 5.27
CA LEU A 50 2.48 5.57 5.16
C LEU A 50 1.74 6.29 4.02
N GLN A 51 1.05 7.39 4.31
CA GLN A 51 0.19 8.10 3.34
C GLN A 51 0.96 9.11 2.48
N PHE A 52 1.91 8.60 1.69
CA PHE A 52 2.65 9.44 0.74
C PHE A 52 2.89 8.73 -0.60
N ASN A 53 3.40 9.49 -1.57
CA ASN A 53 3.78 8.93 -2.86
C ASN A 53 5.12 8.20 -2.74
N THR A 54 5.09 6.88 -2.62
CA THR A 54 6.27 5.99 -2.51
C THR A 54 7.32 6.23 -3.59
N ASN A 55 6.94 6.74 -4.76
CA ASN A 55 7.89 7.08 -5.82
C ASN A 55 8.89 8.18 -5.42
N ARG A 56 8.49 9.09 -4.52
CA ARG A 56 9.34 10.21 -4.08
C ARG A 56 10.55 9.75 -3.27
N LEU A 57 10.52 8.54 -2.70
CA LEU A 57 11.65 8.02 -1.93
C LEU A 57 12.94 7.88 -2.75
N LYS A 58 12.83 7.75 -4.08
CA LYS A 58 14.00 7.65 -4.97
C LYS A 58 14.84 8.93 -5.00
N ASP A 59 14.23 10.05 -4.63
CA ASP A 59 14.85 11.38 -4.69
C ASP A 59 15.35 11.83 -3.30
N ILE A 60 15.22 10.98 -2.29
CA ILE A 60 15.61 11.25 -0.89
C ILE A 60 16.96 10.57 -0.62
N ASP A 61 17.78 11.16 0.25
CA ASP A 61 19.02 10.52 0.71
C ASP A 61 18.68 9.14 1.33
N PRO A 62 19.29 8.05 0.84
CA PRO A 62 19.04 6.71 1.35
C PRO A 62 19.32 6.56 2.85
N ASN A 63 20.17 7.40 3.44
CA ASN A 63 20.50 7.34 4.87
C ASN A 63 19.61 8.21 5.75
N THR A 64 18.65 8.95 5.18
CA THR A 64 17.64 9.67 5.97
C THR A 64 16.81 8.67 6.77
N LEU A 65 16.54 8.98 8.04
CA LEU A 65 15.66 8.16 8.86
C LEU A 65 14.24 8.20 8.31
N ILE A 66 13.55 7.06 8.34
CA ILE A 66 12.13 7.00 7.97
C ILE A 66 11.32 7.95 8.86
N SER A 67 11.67 8.01 10.14
CA SER A 67 11.05 8.88 11.14
C SER A 67 11.22 10.37 10.82
N ASP A 68 12.45 10.83 10.57
CA ASP A 68 12.72 12.21 10.14
C ASP A 68 11.88 12.56 8.90
N PHE A 69 11.88 11.70 7.90
CA PHE A 69 11.10 11.92 6.69
C PHE A 69 9.59 12.04 6.98
N VAL A 70 9.03 11.14 7.80
CA VAL A 70 7.61 11.12 8.13
C VAL A 70 7.21 12.34 8.95
N LEU A 71 7.96 12.65 10.00
CA LEU A 71 7.63 13.70 10.96
C LEU A 71 7.87 15.10 10.39
N GLU A 72 9.02 15.35 9.78
CA GLU A 72 9.36 16.68 9.24
C GLU A 72 8.45 17.09 8.07
N ASN A 73 7.95 16.11 7.30
CA ASN A 73 7.05 16.36 6.17
C ASN A 73 5.56 16.26 6.54
N ASN A 74 5.23 16.07 7.83
CA ASN A 74 3.86 15.85 8.31
C ASN A 74 3.11 14.78 7.50
N ILE A 75 3.79 13.66 7.21
CA ILE A 75 3.20 12.54 6.49
C ILE A 75 2.28 11.80 7.44
N ASP A 76 1.00 11.75 7.11
CA ASP A 76 0.03 10.94 7.84
C ASP A 76 0.31 9.44 7.61
N PHE A 77 -0.16 8.61 8.53
CA PHE A 77 -0.11 7.16 8.42
C PHE A 77 -1.36 6.54 9.02
N ASP A 78 -1.74 5.37 8.52
CA ASP A 78 -2.86 4.61 9.06
C ASP A 78 -2.38 3.29 9.65
N ILE A 79 -2.94 2.93 10.80
CA ILE A 79 -2.74 1.62 11.40
C ILE A 79 -3.73 0.66 10.74
N SER A 80 -3.24 -0.11 9.77
CA SER A 80 -4.05 -1.02 8.97
C SER A 80 -4.46 -2.27 9.74
N TYR A 81 -3.61 -2.72 10.66
CA TYR A 81 -3.80 -3.93 11.46
C TYR A 81 -2.86 -3.87 12.65
N TYR A 82 -3.26 -4.49 13.75
CA TYR A 82 -2.43 -4.64 14.94
C TYR A 82 -2.80 -5.95 15.66
N SER A 83 -1.81 -6.66 16.20
CA SER A 83 -2.05 -7.85 17.04
C SER A 83 -2.29 -7.49 18.51
N THR A 84 -1.92 -6.27 18.91
CA THR A 84 -2.19 -5.68 20.24
C THR A 84 -2.64 -4.23 20.06
N ASP A 85 -3.63 -3.78 20.84
CA ASP A 85 -4.14 -2.40 20.78
C ASP A 85 -2.99 -1.39 20.84
N VAL A 86 -2.97 -0.46 19.89
CA VAL A 86 -1.94 0.57 19.80
C VAL A 86 -2.53 1.85 19.19
N SER A 87 -2.15 3.00 19.74
CA SER A 87 -2.59 4.32 19.30
C SER A 87 -1.65 4.94 18.27
N LYS A 88 -2.12 5.97 17.54
CA LYS A 88 -1.23 6.73 16.63
C LYS A 88 -0.13 7.43 17.42
N GLU A 89 -0.41 7.91 18.62
CA GLU A 89 0.57 8.56 19.49
C GLU A 89 1.68 7.59 19.93
N GLU A 90 1.33 6.34 20.25
CA GLU A 90 2.32 5.29 20.57
C GLU A 90 3.19 4.96 19.36
N ILE A 91 2.59 4.81 18.17
CA ILE A 91 3.36 4.61 16.93
C ILE A 91 4.30 5.80 16.65
N THR A 92 3.83 7.04 16.83
CA THR A 92 4.67 8.23 16.67
C THR A 92 5.86 8.20 17.63
N ALA A 93 5.66 7.86 18.90
CA ALA A 93 6.72 7.78 19.89
C ALA A 93 7.75 6.68 19.57
N ILE A 94 7.32 5.57 18.98
CA ILE A 94 8.23 4.52 18.48
C ILE A 94 9.04 5.03 17.29
N LEU A 95 8.38 5.64 16.30
CA LEU A 95 9.05 6.20 15.12
C LEU A 95 10.14 7.22 15.52
N GLU A 96 9.87 8.11 16.48
CA GLU A 96 10.84 9.12 16.95
C GLU A 96 12.16 8.52 17.49
N LYS A 97 12.17 7.26 17.93
CA LYS A 97 13.35 6.57 18.47
C LYS A 97 13.98 5.59 17.48
N ASP A 98 13.26 5.21 16.43
CA ASP A 98 13.66 4.19 15.48
C ASP A 98 14.80 4.67 14.56
N THR A 99 15.61 3.72 14.08
CA THR A 99 16.80 4.00 13.26
C THR A 99 16.71 3.48 11.82
N ALA A 100 15.57 2.96 11.38
CA ALA A 100 15.40 2.50 10.01
C ALA A 100 15.48 3.68 9.03
N VAL A 101 16.07 3.43 7.86
CA VAL A 101 16.37 4.48 6.88
C VAL A 101 15.56 4.33 5.60
N ILE A 102 15.47 5.38 4.79
CA ILE A 102 14.78 5.35 3.48
C ILE A 102 15.30 4.22 2.58
N LYS A 103 16.58 3.88 2.69
CA LYS A 103 17.18 2.73 1.99
C LYS A 103 16.46 1.42 2.29
N ASP A 104 15.96 1.21 3.51
CA ASP A 104 15.26 -0.01 3.87
C ASP A 104 13.96 -0.19 3.10
N ILE A 105 13.33 0.89 2.64
CA ILE A 105 12.20 0.82 1.72
C ILE A 105 12.70 0.70 0.28
N THR A 106 13.63 1.57 -0.14
CA THR A 106 14.01 1.71 -1.57
C THR A 106 14.83 0.54 -2.12
N ASP A 107 15.57 -0.19 -1.28
CA ASP A 107 16.29 -1.43 -1.65
C ASP A 107 15.35 -2.50 -2.24
N THR A 108 14.05 -2.44 -1.91
CA THR A 108 13.05 -3.39 -2.43
C THR A 108 12.58 -3.06 -3.85
N PHE A 109 12.84 -1.84 -4.36
CA PHE A 109 12.30 -1.38 -5.63
C PHE A 109 12.80 -2.18 -6.84
N PRO A 110 14.09 -2.52 -6.97
CA PRO A 110 14.57 -3.32 -8.11
C PRO A 110 13.85 -4.67 -8.22
N LEU A 111 13.71 -5.39 -7.11
CA LEU A 111 13.02 -6.68 -7.05
C LEU A 111 11.56 -6.56 -7.48
N LEU A 112 10.91 -5.48 -7.06
CA LEU A 112 9.52 -5.23 -7.42
C LEU A 112 9.37 -4.82 -8.89
N LYS A 113 10.34 -4.09 -9.47
CA LYS A 113 10.37 -3.73 -10.90
C LYS A 113 10.55 -4.92 -11.81
N GLU A 114 11.29 -5.94 -11.39
CA GLU A 114 11.44 -7.19 -12.15
C GLU A 114 10.09 -7.89 -12.37
N ARG A 115 9.18 -7.79 -11.39
CA ARG A 115 7.82 -8.35 -11.47
C ARG A 115 6.83 -7.38 -12.09
N VAL A 116 6.91 -6.11 -11.72
CA VAL A 116 6.00 -5.04 -12.14
C VAL A 116 6.82 -3.91 -12.77
N PRO A 117 7.13 -3.96 -14.08
CA PRO A 117 8.01 -2.97 -14.72
C PRO A 117 7.55 -1.52 -14.58
N ASN A 118 6.23 -1.31 -14.46
CA ASN A 118 5.61 -0.01 -14.25
C ASN A 118 5.10 0.16 -12.80
N MET A 119 5.81 -0.39 -11.81
CA MET A 119 5.38 -0.36 -10.40
C MET A 119 5.06 1.05 -9.90
N GLU A 120 5.70 2.07 -10.47
CA GLU A 120 5.47 3.47 -10.15
C GLU A 120 4.02 3.89 -10.36
N LEU A 121 3.27 3.17 -11.21
CA LEU A 121 1.86 3.42 -11.50
C LEU A 121 0.95 3.14 -10.30
N CYS A 122 1.24 2.11 -9.52
CA CYS A 122 0.38 1.66 -8.43
C CYS A 122 1.22 1.01 -7.34
N ASN A 123 2.06 1.80 -6.66
CA ASN A 123 2.82 1.36 -5.50
C ASN A 123 2.37 2.03 -4.20
N GLY A 124 2.76 1.39 -3.11
CA GLY A 124 2.60 1.86 -1.74
C GLY A 124 3.67 1.27 -0.85
N SER A 125 3.94 1.95 0.26
CA SER A 125 4.89 1.54 1.28
C SER A 125 4.23 1.48 2.65
N ALA A 126 4.62 0.48 3.43
CA ALA A 126 4.19 0.29 4.80
C ALA A 126 5.37 -0.19 5.64
N VAL A 127 5.22 -0.14 6.95
CA VAL A 127 6.18 -0.68 7.91
C VAL A 127 5.45 -1.60 8.88
N ILE A 128 6.14 -2.66 9.33
CA ILE A 128 5.69 -3.46 10.47
C ILE A 128 6.52 -3.01 11.66
N ILE A 129 5.84 -2.48 12.66
CA ILE A 129 6.44 -2.04 13.91
C ILE A 129 6.26 -3.15 14.94
N ASP A 130 7.35 -3.56 15.57
CA ASP A 130 7.32 -4.38 16.78
C ASP A 130 7.16 -3.45 17.98
N ILE A 131 6.01 -3.56 18.63
CA ILE A 131 5.60 -2.70 19.75
C ILE A 131 6.42 -3.05 21.00
N ALA A 132 6.79 -4.32 21.19
CA ALA A 132 7.55 -4.73 22.36
C ALA A 132 9.01 -4.28 22.28
N GLU A 133 9.59 -4.34 21.08
CA GLU A 133 10.97 -3.89 20.82
C GLU A 133 11.06 -2.40 20.45
N GLU A 134 9.94 -1.68 20.43
CA GLU A 134 9.83 -0.26 20.05
C GLU A 134 10.61 0.09 18.77
N ARG A 135 10.45 -0.69 17.70
CA ARG A 135 11.20 -0.49 16.45
C ARG A 135 10.45 -0.92 15.19
N ILE A 136 10.88 -0.41 14.04
CA ILE A 136 10.51 -0.96 12.74
C ILE A 136 11.24 -2.30 12.53
N SER A 137 10.48 -3.39 12.48
CA SER A 137 11.02 -4.72 12.20
C SER A 137 11.12 -5.01 10.72
N TYR A 138 10.12 -4.56 9.95
CA TYR A 138 10.07 -4.79 8.51
C TYR A 138 9.61 -3.56 7.75
N THR A 139 10.16 -3.36 6.55
CA THR A 139 9.57 -2.46 5.55
C THR A 139 8.85 -3.29 4.49
N ILE A 140 7.77 -2.75 3.94
CA ILE A 140 6.99 -3.39 2.90
C ILE A 140 6.85 -2.39 1.75
N THR A 141 7.22 -2.82 0.55
CA THR A 141 6.81 -2.15 -0.68
C THR A 141 5.90 -3.06 -1.46
N SER A 142 4.75 -2.55 -1.88
CA SER A 142 3.81 -3.25 -2.74
C SER A 142 3.61 -2.51 -4.05
N ALA A 143 3.35 -3.27 -5.12
CA ALA A 143 2.95 -2.73 -6.41
C ALA A 143 1.88 -3.60 -7.05
N GLY A 144 0.97 -2.97 -7.78
CA GLY A 144 -0.07 -3.64 -8.55
C GLY A 144 0.24 -3.66 -10.04
N GLN A 145 0.02 -4.80 -10.68
CA GLN A 145 -0.02 -4.95 -12.13
C GLN A 145 -1.45 -5.27 -12.57
N LEU A 146 -1.94 -4.62 -13.63
CA LEU A 146 -3.24 -4.97 -14.20
C LEU A 146 -3.24 -6.40 -14.73
N PHE A 147 -4.29 -7.16 -14.39
CA PHE A 147 -4.52 -8.43 -15.06
C PHE A 147 -4.74 -8.22 -16.55
N SER A 148 -4.33 -9.21 -17.34
CA SER A 148 -4.56 -9.21 -18.79
C SER A 148 -6.07 -9.16 -19.08
N GLY A 149 -6.45 -8.32 -20.05
CA GLY A 149 -7.84 -8.17 -20.47
C GLY A 149 -8.72 -7.29 -19.57
N VAL A 150 -8.21 -6.72 -18.46
CA VAL A 150 -9.01 -5.80 -17.62
C VAL A 150 -9.52 -4.60 -18.41
N LYS A 151 -8.64 -3.94 -19.18
CA LYS A 151 -9.02 -2.78 -20.00
C LYS A 151 -10.07 -3.16 -21.04
N ASP A 152 -9.85 -4.27 -21.74
CA ASP A 152 -10.79 -4.76 -22.77
C ASP A 152 -12.13 -5.16 -22.17
N THR A 153 -12.13 -5.73 -20.96
CA THR A 153 -13.34 -6.11 -20.23
C THR A 153 -14.14 -4.88 -19.84
N ILE A 154 -13.48 -3.88 -19.24
CA ILE A 154 -14.12 -2.61 -18.85
C ILE A 154 -14.69 -1.89 -20.08
N ALA A 155 -13.90 -1.79 -21.16
CA ALA A 155 -14.35 -1.18 -22.41
C ALA A 155 -15.61 -1.87 -22.96
N LYS A 156 -15.61 -3.20 -23.04
CA LYS A 156 -16.79 -3.97 -23.49
C LYS A 156 -18.01 -3.76 -22.59
N LEU A 157 -17.83 -3.68 -21.28
CA LEU A 157 -18.94 -3.40 -20.36
C LEU A 157 -19.55 -2.01 -20.65
N GLN A 158 -18.70 -0.99 -20.78
CA GLN A 158 -19.11 0.37 -21.08
C GLN A 158 -19.79 0.49 -22.46
N GLU A 159 -19.26 -0.19 -23.48
CA GLU A 159 -19.87 -0.27 -24.83
C GLU A 159 -21.28 -0.90 -24.82
N ASN A 160 -21.58 -1.74 -23.82
CA ASN A 160 -22.89 -2.37 -23.62
C ASN A 160 -23.81 -1.59 -22.66
N ASP A 161 -23.52 -0.31 -22.44
CA ASP A 161 -24.30 0.59 -21.56
C ASP A 161 -24.39 0.09 -20.11
N ILE A 162 -23.33 -0.58 -19.63
CA ILE A 162 -23.17 -1.02 -18.24
C ILE A 162 -22.23 -0.04 -17.53
N ASP A 163 -22.72 0.56 -16.44
CA ASP A 163 -21.89 1.43 -15.61
C ASP A 163 -20.83 0.60 -14.87
N VAL A 164 -19.58 1.06 -14.90
CA VAL A 164 -18.46 0.41 -14.20
C VAL A 164 -17.99 1.28 -13.05
N PHE A 165 -17.78 0.68 -11.89
CA PHE A 165 -17.29 1.30 -10.66
C PHE A 165 -16.11 0.54 -10.08
N ILE A 166 -15.26 1.24 -9.34
CA ILE A 166 -14.16 0.65 -8.55
C ILE A 166 -14.41 0.98 -7.09
N ALA A 167 -14.37 -0.02 -6.22
CA ALA A 167 -14.42 0.15 -4.77
C ALA A 167 -13.20 -0.54 -4.13
N SER A 168 -12.42 0.16 -3.31
CA SER A 168 -11.19 -0.40 -2.73
C SER A 168 -10.86 0.16 -1.36
N GLY A 169 -10.10 -0.62 -0.58
CA GLY A 169 -9.49 -0.21 0.68
C GLY A 169 -8.14 0.53 0.55
N ASP A 170 -7.74 0.93 -0.65
CA ASP A 170 -6.49 1.69 -0.86
C ASP A 170 -6.66 3.20 -0.79
N ARG A 171 -5.52 3.91 -0.68
CA ARG A 171 -5.44 5.37 -0.75
C ARG A 171 -6.17 5.94 -1.97
N SER A 172 -6.87 7.06 -1.77
CA SER A 172 -7.66 7.73 -2.84
C SER A 172 -6.86 8.01 -4.10
N GLY A 173 -5.62 8.50 -3.96
CA GLY A 173 -4.78 8.79 -5.12
C GLY A 173 -4.39 7.55 -5.95
N ALA A 174 -4.34 6.36 -5.35
CA ALA A 174 -4.08 5.12 -6.09
C ALA A 174 -5.31 4.69 -6.89
N ILE A 175 -6.50 4.83 -6.31
CA ILE A 175 -7.77 4.43 -6.94
C ILE A 175 -8.16 5.36 -8.09
N LYS A 176 -7.99 6.67 -7.93
CA LYS A 176 -8.17 7.62 -9.04
C LYS A 176 -7.23 7.32 -10.20
N ARG A 177 -5.98 6.97 -9.90
CA ARG A 177 -5.01 6.60 -10.93
C ARG A 177 -5.38 5.29 -11.62
N LEU A 178 -5.88 4.31 -10.87
CA LEU A 178 -6.38 3.06 -11.45
C LEU A 178 -7.56 3.32 -12.39
N ALA A 179 -8.50 4.17 -12.00
CA ALA A 179 -9.61 4.59 -12.83
C ALA A 179 -9.12 5.19 -14.16
N ASN A 180 -8.15 6.12 -14.08
CA ASN A 180 -7.53 6.71 -15.28
C ASN A 180 -6.81 5.69 -16.18
N ILE A 181 -6.12 4.71 -15.61
CA ILE A 181 -5.43 3.68 -16.40
C ILE A 181 -6.43 2.73 -17.08
N THR A 182 -7.57 2.47 -16.43
CA THR A 182 -8.59 1.50 -16.88
C THR A 182 -9.69 2.12 -17.74
N GLY A 183 -9.83 3.44 -17.76
CA GLY A 183 -10.90 4.14 -18.47
C GLY A 183 -12.21 4.24 -17.69
N VAL A 184 -12.18 3.93 -16.38
CA VAL A 184 -13.33 4.15 -15.49
C VAL A 184 -13.40 5.64 -15.12
N PRO A 185 -14.57 6.28 -15.15
CA PRO A 185 -14.73 7.66 -14.68
C PRO A 185 -14.20 7.84 -13.25
N GLU A 186 -13.50 8.94 -12.96
CA GLU A 186 -12.92 9.16 -11.62
C GLU A 186 -13.98 9.25 -10.51
N ASP A 187 -15.17 9.78 -10.82
CA ASP A 187 -16.31 9.86 -9.91
C ASP A 187 -16.99 8.50 -9.66
N HIS A 188 -16.58 7.47 -10.40
CA HIS A 188 -16.98 6.08 -10.19
C HIS A 188 -15.91 5.27 -9.40
N ALA A 189 -14.86 5.94 -8.91
CA ALA A 189 -13.73 5.31 -8.24
C ALA A 189 -13.69 5.68 -6.74
N PHE A 190 -14.14 4.73 -5.91
CA PHE A 190 -14.31 4.90 -4.47
C PHE A 190 -13.19 4.21 -3.69
N ALA A 191 -12.47 5.01 -2.89
CA ALA A 191 -11.40 4.56 -2.00
C ALA A 191 -11.91 4.26 -0.58
N THR A 192 -11.00 3.93 0.34
CA THR A 192 -11.31 3.49 1.71
C THR A 192 -12.29 4.43 2.42
N ALA A 193 -13.37 3.85 2.93
CA ALA A 193 -14.15 4.40 4.02
C ALA A 193 -13.48 3.99 5.35
N SER A 194 -13.22 4.95 6.25
CA SER A 194 -12.69 4.65 7.59
C SER A 194 -13.59 3.66 8.34
N THR A 195 -13.07 2.99 9.38
CA THR A 195 -13.82 2.04 10.22
C THR A 195 -15.15 2.64 10.74
N HIS A 196 -15.15 3.93 11.08
CA HIS A 196 -16.37 4.68 11.47
C HIS A 196 -17.38 4.93 10.34
N ARG A 197 -16.97 4.84 9.07
CA ARG A 197 -17.84 4.91 7.90
C ARG A 197 -18.28 3.54 7.38
N LYS A 198 -17.67 2.46 7.88
CA LYS A 198 -18.03 1.06 7.56
C LYS A 198 -18.93 0.42 8.62
N ALA A 199 -19.04 1.02 9.80
CA ALA A 199 -19.89 0.60 10.92
C ALA A 199 -21.30 1.21 10.84
#